data_AF-A0A1G4VII9-F1
#
_entry.id   AF-A0A1G4VII9-F1
#
_cell.length_a   1.000
_cell.length_b   1.000
_cell.length_c   1.000
_cell.angle_alpha   90.00
_cell.angle_beta   90.00
_cell.angle_gamma   90.00
#
_symmetry.space_group_name_H-M   'P 1'
#
loop_
_entity.id
_entity.type
_entity.pdbx_description
1 polymer ?
#
loop_
_entity_poly.entity_id
_entity_poly.type
_entity_poly.pdbx_seq_one_letter_code
_entity_poly.pdbx_strand_id
1 'polypeptide(L)'
;MTRVATFRRATFGLLAAGAAGAMIGMPIAWADPEEPDLTETPAAPTTSAPVAAPAAGDCNAAGLADTISSVSKQLSAYFAAHSDVNEALIEFTRQPAFVAVGQFDGYFKDHPQQADDLRAIQAPLTAYRDRCGLQVAPTDALAVLAEV
;
A
#
# COMPACT_ATOMS: atom_id res chain seq x y z
N MET A 1 3.58 -10.72 52.20
CA MET A 1 2.66 -10.19 53.24
C MET A 1 2.09 -8.89 52.69
N THR A 2 0.82 -8.58 52.49
CA THR A 2 -0.49 -9.23 52.63
C THR A 2 -1.45 -8.33 51.82
N ARG A 3 -1.90 -8.75 50.64
CA ARG A 3 -3.32 -8.91 50.20
C ARG A 3 -4.36 -7.90 50.73
N VAL A 4 -5.07 -7.22 49.81
CA VAL A 4 -6.54 -6.98 49.77
C VAL A 4 -6.89 -6.70 48.28
N ALA A 5 -7.39 -7.65 47.48
CA ALA A 5 -8.76 -8.20 47.33
C ALA A 5 -9.72 -7.27 46.53
N THR A 6 -10.12 -7.61 45.29
CA THR A 6 -11.34 -8.40 44.90
C THR A 6 -12.60 -7.49 45.02
N PHE A 7 -13.52 -7.23 44.08
CA PHE A 7 -14.17 -8.10 43.07
C PHE A 7 -15.30 -7.33 42.33
N ARG A 8 -15.66 -7.82 41.13
CA ARG A 8 -17.02 -8.00 40.53
C ARG A 8 -17.94 -6.78 40.36
N ARG A 9 -18.56 -6.55 39.20
CA ARG A 9 -19.76 -7.23 38.59
C ARG A 9 -20.23 -6.23 37.47
N ALA A 10 -20.99 -6.51 36.42
CA ALA A 10 -21.83 -7.62 36.00
C ALA A 10 -22.17 -7.44 34.50
N THR A 11 -22.47 -8.57 33.86
CA THR A 11 -23.22 -8.81 32.62
C THR A 11 -24.46 -7.93 32.38
N PHE A 12 -24.79 -7.58 31.13
CA PHE A 12 -26.15 -7.47 30.53
C PHE A 12 -25.96 -6.91 29.08
N GLY A 13 -26.53 -7.42 28.00
CA GLY A 13 -27.58 -8.40 27.84
C GLY A 13 -27.61 -9.02 26.44
N LEU A 14 -28.09 -10.25 26.45
CA LEU A 14 -28.68 -11.00 25.36
C LEU A 14 -30.00 -10.29 24.96
N LEU A 15 -30.22 -10.00 23.68
CA LEU A 15 -31.55 -9.66 23.17
C LEU A 15 -31.84 -10.47 21.91
N ALA A 16 -33.04 -11.04 21.94
CA ALA A 16 -33.49 -12.17 21.16
C ALA A 16 -34.28 -11.74 19.91
N ALA A 17 -34.54 -12.75 19.09
CA ALA A 17 -35.42 -12.85 17.94
C ALA A 17 -36.64 -11.91 17.91
N GLY A 18 -36.88 -11.34 16.73
CA GLY A 18 -38.14 -10.73 16.33
C GLY A 18 -38.49 -11.15 14.90
N ALA A 19 -39.64 -11.81 14.75
CA ALA A 19 -40.18 -12.35 13.50
C ALA A 19 -41.16 -11.38 12.81
N ALA A 20 -41.44 -11.67 11.55
CA ALA A 20 -42.59 -11.26 10.73
C ALA A 20 -42.58 -9.85 10.11
N GLY A 21 -42.23 -9.81 8.82
CA GLY A 21 -42.59 -8.75 7.88
C GLY A 21 -42.75 -9.35 6.49
N ALA A 22 -43.97 -9.72 6.14
CA ALA A 22 -44.34 -10.12 4.79
C ALA A 22 -44.34 -8.88 3.89
N MET A 23 -43.45 -8.82 2.91
CA MET A 23 -43.61 -7.95 1.75
C MET A 23 -43.64 -8.83 0.50
N ILE A 24 -44.82 -8.81 -0.10
CA ILE A 24 -45.23 -9.42 -1.34
C ILE A 24 -44.58 -8.66 -2.50
N GLY A 25 -43.94 -9.39 -3.41
CA GLY A 25 -43.79 -8.98 -4.81
C GLY A 25 -42.57 -8.13 -5.17
N MET A 26 -41.43 -8.78 -5.37
CA MET A 26 -40.38 -8.27 -6.27
C MET A 26 -40.06 -9.38 -7.29
N PRO A 27 -39.99 -9.08 -8.59
CA PRO A 27 -39.81 -10.08 -9.61
C PRO A 27 -38.44 -10.76 -9.42
N ILE A 28 -38.48 -12.06 -9.17
CA ILE A 28 -37.36 -12.97 -9.35
C ILE A 28 -37.02 -12.99 -10.84
N ALA A 29 -36.19 -12.04 -11.28
CA ALA A 29 -35.31 -12.26 -12.40
C ALA A 29 -34.34 -13.36 -11.97
N TRP A 30 -34.63 -14.58 -12.39
CA TRP A 30 -33.64 -15.64 -12.51
C TRP A 30 -32.61 -15.09 -13.50
N ALA A 31 -31.57 -14.45 -12.98
CA ALA A 31 -30.34 -14.30 -13.73
C ALA A 31 -29.81 -15.71 -13.91
N ASP A 32 -29.85 -16.15 -15.16
CA ASP A 32 -29.04 -17.24 -15.68
C ASP A 32 -27.61 -17.12 -15.13
N PRO A 33 -26.92 -18.22 -14.77
CA PRO A 33 -25.48 -18.18 -14.58
C PRO A 33 -24.86 -17.83 -15.94
N GLU A 34 -24.72 -16.54 -16.22
CA GLU A 34 -23.90 -16.04 -17.30
C GLU A 34 -22.48 -16.50 -16.97
N GLU A 35 -22.09 -17.61 -17.61
CA GLU A 35 -20.71 -18.06 -17.68
C GLU A 35 -19.87 -16.83 -18.06
N PRO A 36 -18.83 -16.46 -17.30
CA PRO A 36 -17.97 -15.37 -17.70
C PRO A 36 -17.31 -15.78 -19.01
N ASP A 37 -17.85 -15.30 -20.12
CA ASP A 37 -17.23 -15.38 -21.43
C ASP A 37 -15.88 -14.66 -21.31
N LEU A 38 -14.81 -15.46 -21.35
CA LEU A 38 -13.42 -15.04 -21.26
C LEU A 38 -12.94 -14.29 -22.51
N THR A 39 -13.83 -13.67 -23.27
CA THR A 39 -13.46 -12.84 -24.40
C THR A 39 -13.53 -11.36 -24.01
N GLU A 40 -12.33 -10.76 -23.92
CA GLU A 40 -12.08 -9.32 -23.83
C GLU A 40 -11.92 -8.72 -22.41
N THR A 41 -11.02 -9.30 -21.62
CA THR A 41 -10.14 -8.43 -20.81
C THR A 41 -9.22 -7.70 -21.80
N PRO A 42 -9.19 -6.35 -21.89
CA PRO A 42 -8.08 -5.69 -22.56
C PRO A 42 -6.83 -6.10 -21.80
N ALA A 43 -6.06 -7.01 -22.39
CA ALA A 43 -4.74 -7.37 -21.91
C ALA A 43 -3.93 -6.08 -21.89
N ALA A 44 -3.79 -5.47 -20.71
CA ALA A 44 -2.77 -4.46 -20.50
C ALA A 44 -1.45 -5.14 -20.87
N PRO A 45 -0.73 -4.66 -21.90
CA PRO A 45 0.49 -5.32 -22.31
C PRO A 45 1.46 -5.25 -21.13
N THR A 46 1.78 -6.41 -20.56
CA THR A 46 2.96 -6.60 -19.71
C THR A 46 4.20 -6.55 -20.61
N THR A 47 4.41 -5.41 -21.26
CA THR A 47 5.69 -5.13 -21.86
C THR A 47 6.62 -4.79 -20.69
N SER A 48 7.40 -5.78 -20.26
CA SER A 48 8.70 -5.54 -19.63
C SER A 48 9.62 -4.92 -20.69
N ALA A 49 9.30 -3.68 -21.11
CA ALA A 49 10.15 -2.91 -21.97
C ALA A 49 11.35 -2.46 -21.12
N PRO A 50 12.56 -2.39 -21.70
CA PRO A 50 13.60 -1.58 -21.08
C PRO A 50 13.00 -0.18 -20.91
N VAL A 51 13.12 0.39 -19.71
CA VAL A 51 12.68 1.77 -19.45
C VAL A 51 13.55 2.65 -20.33
N ALA A 52 13.04 3.00 -21.52
CA ALA A 52 13.71 3.92 -22.41
C ALA A 52 13.83 5.25 -21.67
N ALA A 53 15.05 5.80 -21.62
CA ALA A 53 15.27 7.12 -21.03
C ALA A 53 14.36 8.12 -21.77
N PRO A 54 13.42 8.77 -21.07
CA PRO A 54 12.41 9.53 -21.77
C PRO A 54 13.02 10.90 -22.14
N ALA A 55 12.75 11.38 -23.36
CA ALA A 55 13.21 12.65 -23.95
C ALA A 55 12.91 13.94 -23.14
N ALA A 56 13.32 15.11 -23.65
CA ALA A 56 13.21 16.39 -22.93
C ALA A 56 11.76 16.84 -22.58
N GLY A 57 10.73 16.17 -23.12
CA GLY A 57 9.33 16.36 -22.73
C GLY A 57 8.93 15.70 -21.42
N ASP A 58 9.85 14.96 -20.78
CA ASP A 58 9.53 14.00 -19.73
C ASP A 58 9.77 14.49 -18.31
N CYS A 59 10.04 15.79 -18.13
CA CYS A 59 10.03 16.47 -16.84
C CYS A 59 8.67 17.14 -16.61
N ASN A 60 7.64 16.33 -16.44
CA ASN A 60 6.27 16.77 -16.21
C ASN A 60 5.60 15.88 -15.15
N ALA A 61 4.44 16.30 -14.65
CA ALA A 61 3.74 15.57 -13.57
C ALA A 61 3.36 14.13 -13.97
N ALA A 62 3.02 13.88 -15.24
CA ALA A 62 2.67 12.54 -15.71
C ALA A 62 3.88 11.60 -15.69
N GLY A 63 5.02 12.05 -16.22
CA GLY A 63 6.26 11.24 -16.22
C GLY A 63 6.79 10.95 -14.80
N LEU A 64 6.60 11.89 -13.87
CA LEU A 64 6.90 11.65 -12.46
C LEU A 64 5.95 10.58 -11.87
N ALA A 65 4.65 10.68 -12.13
CA ALA A 65 3.65 9.71 -11.66
C ALA A 65 3.92 8.30 -12.22
N ASP A 66 4.26 8.19 -13.51
CA ASP A 66 4.63 6.91 -14.14
C ASP A 66 5.88 6.29 -13.49
N THR A 67 6.88 7.13 -13.17
CA THR A 67 8.08 6.69 -12.46
C THR A 67 7.74 6.17 -11.06
N ILE A 68 6.91 6.90 -10.31
CA ILE A 68 6.45 6.50 -8.98
C ILE A 68 5.67 5.17 -9.06
N SER A 69 4.78 5.04 -10.05
CA SER A 69 3.99 3.82 -10.27
C SER A 69 4.89 2.60 -10.52
N SER A 70 5.90 2.75 -11.37
CA SER A 70 6.88 1.69 -11.65
C SER A 70 7.68 1.29 -10.40
N VAL A 71 8.20 2.27 -9.66
CA VAL A 71 8.95 2.02 -8.40
C VAL A 71 8.04 1.36 -7.36
N SER A 72 6.80 1.81 -7.23
CA SER A 72 5.82 1.24 -6.28
C SER A 72 5.49 -0.22 -6.61
N LYS A 73 5.37 -0.55 -7.91
CA LYS A 73 5.16 -1.92 -8.37
C LYS A 73 6.37 -2.83 -8.05
N GLN A 74 7.59 -2.34 -8.29
CA GLN A 74 8.82 -3.07 -7.95
C GLN A 74 8.93 -3.29 -6.44
N LEU A 75 8.62 -2.26 -5.65
CA LEU A 75 8.63 -2.33 -4.19
C LEU A 75 7.59 -3.33 -3.67
N SER A 76 6.38 -3.34 -4.23
CA SER A 76 5.35 -4.33 -3.91
C SER A 76 5.81 -5.75 -4.21
N ALA A 77 6.42 -5.99 -5.36
CA ALA A 77 6.97 -7.29 -5.72
C ALA A 77 8.11 -7.73 -4.77
N TYR A 78 8.98 -6.80 -4.39
CA TYR A 78 10.05 -7.05 -3.42
C TYR A 78 9.47 -7.45 -2.05
N PHE A 79 8.53 -6.68 -1.49
CA PHE A 79 7.94 -7.03 -0.19
C PHE A 79 7.12 -8.32 -0.22
N ALA A 80 6.50 -8.67 -1.35
CA ALA A 80 5.85 -9.96 -1.51
C ALA A 80 6.85 -11.14 -1.48
N ALA A 81 8.06 -10.93 -2.02
CA ALA A 81 9.15 -11.92 -1.96
C ALA A 81 9.91 -11.90 -0.61
N HIS A 82 9.81 -10.82 0.14
CA HIS A 82 10.50 -10.55 1.40
C HIS A 82 9.51 -10.23 2.52
N SER A 83 8.75 -11.24 2.94
CA SER A 83 7.71 -11.06 3.96
C SER A 83 8.29 -10.67 5.33
N ASP A 84 9.51 -11.08 5.66
CA ASP A 84 10.23 -10.66 6.86
C ASP A 84 10.46 -9.14 6.88
N VAL A 85 10.88 -8.58 5.75
CA VAL A 85 11.06 -7.14 5.57
C VAL A 85 9.72 -6.42 5.63
N ASN A 86 8.72 -6.95 4.92
CA ASN A 86 7.38 -6.37 4.91
C ASN A 86 6.79 -6.21 6.32
N GLU A 87 6.82 -7.29 7.12
CA GLU A 87 6.28 -7.30 8.48
C GLU A 87 7.08 -6.39 9.44
N ALA A 88 8.41 -6.37 9.33
CA ALA A 88 9.24 -5.51 10.15
C ALA A 88 8.94 -4.02 9.87
N LEU A 89 8.95 -3.64 8.59
CA LEU A 89 8.77 -2.24 8.20
C LEU A 89 7.36 -1.74 8.54
N ILE A 90 6.31 -2.54 8.31
CA ILE A 90 4.93 -2.12 8.65
C ILE A 90 4.75 -1.96 10.16
N GLU A 91 5.39 -2.79 10.98
CA GLU A 91 5.34 -2.64 12.44
C GLU A 91 6.02 -1.33 12.89
N PHE A 92 7.12 -0.94 12.27
CA PHE A 92 7.76 0.35 12.57
C PHE A 92 6.85 1.55 12.26
N THR A 93 6.05 1.47 11.20
CA THR A 93 5.08 2.54 10.86
C THR A 93 3.98 2.73 11.90
N ARG A 94 3.75 1.76 12.78
CA ARG A 94 2.76 1.86 13.87
C ARG A 94 3.30 2.60 15.10
N GLN A 95 4.60 2.89 15.12
CA GLN A 95 5.25 3.60 16.21
C GLN A 95 5.18 5.12 16.01
N PRO A 96 5.33 5.93 17.09
CA PRO A 96 5.51 7.37 16.95
C PRO A 96 6.70 7.68 16.02
N ALA A 97 6.58 8.71 15.18
CA ALA A 97 7.54 9.00 14.10
C ALA A 97 9.01 9.01 14.56
N PHE A 98 9.31 9.63 15.70
CA PHE A 98 10.66 9.66 16.26
C PHE A 98 11.22 8.26 16.59
N VAL A 99 10.37 7.36 17.09
CA VAL A 99 10.75 5.98 17.41
C VAL A 99 10.91 5.16 16.13
N ALA A 100 10.00 5.33 15.17
CA ALA A 100 10.03 4.62 13.90
C ALA A 100 11.35 4.85 13.15
N VAL A 101 11.83 6.10 13.06
CA VAL A 101 13.10 6.45 12.39
C VAL A 101 14.28 5.67 12.98
N GLY A 102 14.38 5.57 14.31
CA GLY A 102 15.43 4.79 14.95
C GLY A 102 15.33 3.28 14.66
N GLN A 103 14.12 2.74 14.54
CA GLN A 103 13.90 1.34 14.19
C GLN A 103 14.29 1.03 12.74
N PHE A 104 13.96 1.92 11.79
CA PHE A 104 14.40 1.77 10.40
C PHE A 104 15.93 1.79 10.29
N ASP A 105 16.61 2.73 10.97
CA ASP A 105 18.08 2.83 10.94
C ASP A 105 18.75 1.57 11.54
N GLY A 106 18.28 1.14 12.71
CA GLY A 106 18.77 -0.09 13.36
C GLY A 106 18.59 -1.32 12.48
N TYR A 107 17.40 -1.49 11.90
CA TYR A 107 17.10 -2.62 11.01
C TYR A 107 18.03 -2.65 9.80
N PHE A 108 18.17 -1.54 9.06
CA PHE A 108 19.00 -1.54 7.85
C PHE A 108 20.51 -1.58 8.12
N LYS A 109 20.95 -1.23 9.33
CA LYS A 109 22.33 -1.46 9.78
C LYS A 109 22.63 -2.96 9.91
N ASP A 110 21.68 -3.72 10.43
CA ASP A 110 21.80 -5.17 10.60
C ASP A 110 21.50 -5.93 9.29
N HIS A 111 20.75 -5.30 8.37
CA HIS A 111 20.32 -5.84 7.08
C HIS A 111 20.81 -5.00 5.87
N PRO A 112 22.13 -4.87 5.64
CA PRO A 112 22.67 -3.97 4.61
C PRO A 112 22.27 -4.36 3.19
N GLN A 113 22.16 -5.66 2.90
CA GLN A 113 21.74 -6.15 1.58
C GLN A 113 20.31 -5.70 1.23
N GLN A 114 19.39 -5.78 2.19
CA GLN A 114 18.01 -5.33 1.98
C GLN A 114 17.94 -3.81 1.80
N ALA A 115 18.83 -3.06 2.45
CA ALA A 115 18.96 -1.63 2.22
C ALA A 115 19.52 -1.29 0.83
N ASP A 116 20.44 -2.09 0.31
CA ASP A 116 20.94 -1.97 -1.08
C ASP A 116 19.82 -2.26 -2.09
N ASP A 117 19.05 -3.32 -1.89
CA ASP A 117 17.96 -3.71 -2.78
C ASP A 117 16.88 -2.62 -2.85
N LEU A 118 16.46 -2.08 -1.70
CA LEU A 118 15.50 -0.98 -1.65
C LEU A 118 16.02 0.31 -2.29
N ARG A 119 17.32 0.62 -2.14
CA ARG A 119 17.95 1.76 -2.83
C ARG A 119 17.97 1.56 -4.35
N ALA A 120 18.24 0.34 -4.81
CA ALA A 120 18.21 0.02 -6.23
C ALA A 120 16.79 0.19 -6.81
N ILE A 121 15.75 -0.26 -6.09
CA ILE A 121 14.35 -0.06 -6.49
C ILE A 121 13.99 1.43 -6.59
N GLN A 122 14.53 2.27 -5.70
CA GLN A 122 14.27 3.73 -5.68
C GLN A 122 15.16 4.54 -6.62
N ALA A 123 16.19 3.93 -7.23
CA ALA A 123 17.13 4.62 -8.12
C ALA A 123 16.46 5.38 -9.29
N PRO A 124 15.40 4.86 -9.95
CA PRO A 124 14.72 5.58 -11.03
C PRO A 124 14.17 6.93 -10.59
N LEU A 125 13.67 7.01 -9.35
CA LEU A 125 13.11 8.25 -8.81
C LEU A 125 14.21 9.29 -8.53
N THR A 126 15.34 8.83 -7.99
CA THR A 126 16.52 9.70 -7.77
C THR A 126 17.06 10.23 -9.10
N ALA A 127 17.20 9.37 -10.10
CA ALA A 127 17.62 9.76 -11.43
C ALA A 127 16.65 10.76 -12.07
N TYR A 128 15.33 10.56 -11.91
CA TYR A 128 14.32 11.49 -12.39
C TYR A 128 14.43 12.86 -11.72
N ARG A 129 14.56 12.87 -10.39
CA ARG A 129 14.74 14.10 -9.59
C ARG A 129 15.96 14.89 -10.06
N ASP A 130 17.10 14.22 -10.18
CA ASP A 130 18.37 14.87 -10.52
C ASP A 130 18.35 15.39 -11.97
N ARG A 131 17.76 14.62 -12.90
CA ARG A 131 17.60 15.02 -14.29
C ARG A 131 16.66 16.22 -14.46
N CYS A 132 15.56 16.27 -13.70
CA CYS A 132 14.53 17.29 -13.83
C CYS A 132 14.69 18.47 -12.85
N GLY A 133 15.73 18.48 -12.02
CA GLY A 133 15.99 19.54 -11.05
C GLY A 133 14.89 19.70 -9.99
N LEU A 134 14.27 18.58 -9.57
CA LEU A 134 13.19 18.62 -8.59
C LEU A 134 13.75 18.87 -7.18
N GLN A 135 13.23 19.91 -6.53
CA GLN A 135 13.66 20.34 -5.18
C GLN A 135 12.81 19.73 -4.06
N VAL A 136 11.65 19.16 -4.40
CA VAL A 136 10.64 18.66 -3.47
C VAL A 136 10.54 17.14 -3.62
N ALA A 137 10.47 16.40 -2.52
CA ALA A 137 10.25 14.98 -2.59
C ALA A 137 8.82 14.69 -3.10
N PRO A 138 8.61 13.62 -3.88
CA PRO A 138 7.29 13.34 -4.43
C PRO A 138 6.20 13.18 -3.37
N THR A 139 6.53 12.62 -2.21
CA THR A 139 5.61 12.49 -1.08
C THR A 139 5.17 13.85 -0.53
N ASP A 140 6.04 14.85 -0.50
CA ASP A 140 5.68 16.20 -0.04
C ASP A 140 4.76 16.88 -1.04
N ALA A 141 5.02 16.70 -2.34
CA ALA A 141 4.15 17.21 -3.40
C ALA A 141 2.75 16.57 -3.34
N LEU A 142 2.68 15.25 -3.10
CA LEU A 142 1.42 14.54 -2.92
C LEU A 142 0.66 14.99 -1.66
N ALA A 143 1.37 15.28 -0.57
CA ALA A 143 0.75 15.79 0.66
C ALA A 143 0.02 17.12 0.41
N VAL A 144 0.65 18.05 -0.33
CA VAL A 144 0.02 19.33 -0.70
C VAL A 144 -1.20 19.12 -1.60
N LEU A 145 -1.15 18.17 -2.54
CA LEU A 145 -2.29 17.87 -3.41
C LEU A 145 -3.48 17.26 -2.67
N ALA A 146 -3.25 16.58 -1.55
CA ALA A 146 -4.33 16.01 -0.73
C ALA A 146 -5.14 17.07 0.03
N GLU A 147 -4.67 18.32 0.08
CA GLU A 147 -5.34 19.45 0.73
C GLU A 147 -6.27 20.24 -0.21
N VAL A 148 -6.28 19.92 -1.51
CA VAL A 148 -7.09 20.57 -2.56
C VAL A 148 -8.42 19.84 -2.75
#